data_AF-A0A9D8LLM0-F1
#
_entry.id   AF-A0A9D8LLM0-F1
#
_cell.length_a   1.000
_cell.length_b   1.000
_cell.length_c   1.000
_cell.angle_alpha   90.00
_cell.angle_beta   90.00
_cell.angle_gamma   90.00
#
_symmetry.space_group_name_H-M   'P 1'
#
loop_
_entity.id
_entity.type
_entity.pdbx_description
1 polymer ?
#
loop_
_entity_poly.entity_id
_entity_poly.type
_entity_poly.pdbx_seq_one_letter_code
_entity_poly.pdbx_strand_id
1 'polypeptide(L)'
;LGRELSRRENIPTAEMTMDRLVARLKADAGFARELIRLNRSFVFYARRDDLPPEAGPIGAAGLPLTPLRSIAVDRSVWPYGMPAWIAGEIPDGTGGAEVLSRLVLAQDTGSAILGPARIDLFVGSGPQAGHRAGLIRHPFDLIVLWPRGRER
;
A
#
# COMPACT_ATOMS: atom_id res chain seq x y z
N LEU A 1 6.50 9.13 10.15
CA LEU A 1 7.31 10.19 9.50
C LEU A 1 6.44 11.27 8.87
N GLY A 2 5.61 11.00 7.85
CA GLY A 2 4.76 12.02 7.23
C GLY A 2 3.88 12.83 8.20
N ARG A 3 3.17 12.14 9.13
CA ARG A 3 2.41 12.81 10.20
C ARG A 3 3.25 13.74 11.07
N GLU A 4 4.47 13.34 11.38
CA GLU A 4 5.38 14.12 12.23
C GLU A 4 5.95 15.33 11.49
N LEU A 5 6.30 15.18 10.21
CA LEU A 5 6.69 16.31 9.37
C LEU A 5 5.54 17.32 9.23
N SER A 6 4.32 16.82 9.01
CA SER A 6 3.11 17.63 8.90
C SER A 6 2.88 18.47 10.17
N ARG A 7 3.08 17.87 11.34
CA ARG A 7 3.01 18.56 12.63
C ARG A 7 4.10 19.63 12.80
N ARG A 8 5.37 19.31 12.47
CA ARG A 8 6.52 20.22 12.66
C ARG A 8 6.46 21.44 11.76
N GLU A 9 6.02 21.27 10.52
CA GLU A 9 6.03 22.32 9.50
C GLU A 9 4.63 22.91 9.24
N ASN A 10 3.66 22.55 10.07
CA ASN A 10 2.26 22.99 9.96
C ASN A 10 1.67 22.74 8.56
N ILE A 11 2.03 21.61 7.94
CA ILE A 11 1.54 21.20 6.62
C ILE A 11 0.22 20.45 6.83
N PRO A 12 -0.88 20.82 6.16
CA PRO A 12 -2.11 20.05 6.21
C PRO A 12 -1.89 18.60 5.80
N THR A 13 -2.45 17.63 6.54
CA THR A 13 -2.21 16.20 6.28
C THR A 13 -2.62 15.78 4.85
N ALA A 14 -3.64 16.44 4.30
CA ALA A 14 -4.07 16.24 2.91
C ALA A 14 -2.96 16.58 1.90
N GLU A 15 -2.15 17.61 2.17
CA GLU A 15 -1.03 18.05 1.31
C GLU A 15 0.28 17.31 1.58
N MET A 16 0.33 16.46 2.62
CA MET A 16 1.51 15.68 2.96
C MET A 16 1.61 14.45 2.04
N THR A 17 2.28 14.60 0.91
CA THR A 17 2.54 13.51 -0.06
C THR A 17 3.89 12.84 0.17
N MET A 18 4.09 11.66 -0.44
CA MET A 18 5.41 11.00 -0.42
C MET A 18 6.47 11.88 -1.08
N ASP A 19 6.14 12.49 -2.23
CA ASP A 19 7.05 13.37 -2.96
C ASP A 19 7.49 14.57 -2.11
N ARG A 20 6.56 15.19 -1.38
CA ARG A 20 6.87 16.30 -0.46
C ARG A 20 7.77 15.86 0.69
N LEU A 21 7.48 14.71 1.30
CA LEU A 21 8.33 14.13 2.35
C LEU A 21 9.75 13.86 1.81
N VAL A 22 9.88 13.21 0.67
CA VAL A 22 11.18 12.87 0.06
C VAL A 22 11.95 14.14 -0.31
N ALA A 23 11.30 15.14 -0.92
CA ALA A 23 11.92 16.40 -1.25
C ALA A 23 12.47 17.10 0.00
N ARG A 24 11.69 17.13 1.08
CA ARG A 24 12.11 17.73 2.35
C ARG A 24 13.28 17.01 3.02
N LEU A 25 13.30 15.68 2.96
CA LEU A 25 14.40 14.87 3.47
C LEU A 25 15.69 15.06 2.64
N LYS A 26 15.58 15.25 1.32
CA LYS A 26 16.73 15.50 0.44
C LYS A 26 17.32 16.91 0.62
N ALA A 27 16.51 17.89 0.99
CA ALA A 27 16.96 19.27 1.16
C ALA A 27 17.90 19.48 2.36
N ASP A 28 17.80 18.64 3.40
CA ASP A 28 18.63 18.74 4.61
C ASP A 28 18.86 17.37 5.25
N ALA A 29 20.11 16.89 5.16
CA ALA A 29 20.52 15.59 5.69
C ALA A 29 20.55 15.52 7.23
N GLY A 30 20.73 16.65 7.93
CA GLY A 30 20.70 16.73 9.39
C GLY A 30 19.27 16.53 9.90
N PHE A 31 18.35 17.33 9.36
CA PHE A 31 16.92 17.19 9.62
C PHE A 31 16.41 15.79 9.24
N ALA A 32 16.82 15.27 8.08
CA ALA A 32 16.41 13.94 7.64
C ALA A 32 16.80 12.84 8.62
N ARG A 33 18.06 12.87 9.11
CA ARG A 33 18.53 11.91 10.12
C ARG A 33 17.72 11.99 11.41
N GLU A 34 17.43 13.19 11.88
CA GLU A 34 16.62 13.38 13.09
C GLU A 34 15.20 12.82 12.90
N LEU A 35 14.53 13.20 11.82
CA LEU A 35 13.16 12.78 11.53
C LEU A 35 13.05 11.26 11.36
N ILE A 36 13.94 10.64 10.56
CA ILE A 36 13.93 9.19 10.29
C ILE A 36 14.11 8.39 11.58
N ARG A 37 14.97 8.83 12.51
CA ARG A 37 15.24 8.15 13.79
C ARG A 37 14.04 8.09 14.73
N LEU A 38 13.00 8.89 14.50
CA LEU A 38 11.75 8.80 15.25
C LEU A 38 10.98 7.51 14.94
N ASN A 39 11.19 6.93 13.75
CA ASN A 39 10.67 5.61 13.46
C ASN A 39 11.61 4.53 14.02
N ARG A 40 11.23 3.91 15.14
CA ARG A 40 12.02 2.82 15.75
C ARG A 40 11.96 1.51 14.98
N SER A 41 11.05 1.38 14.01
CA SER A 41 10.99 0.21 13.15
C SER A 41 12.13 0.24 12.13
N PHE A 42 12.88 -0.86 12.06
CA PHE A 42 13.93 -1.07 11.07
C PHE A 42 13.65 -2.38 10.31
N VAL A 43 13.68 -2.33 8.98
CA VAL A 43 13.37 -3.48 8.11
C VAL A 43 14.68 -4.07 7.60
N PHE A 44 14.87 -5.37 7.83
CA PHE A 44 15.93 -6.15 7.23
C PHE A 44 15.41 -6.86 5.97
N TYR A 45 16.26 -7.01 4.97
CA TYR A 45 15.90 -7.61 3.69
C TYR A 45 16.73 -8.86 3.42
N ALA A 46 16.10 -9.85 2.79
CA ALA A 46 16.78 -11.00 2.22
C ALA A 46 16.78 -10.87 0.69
N ARG A 47 17.93 -11.13 0.06
CA ARG A 47 18.05 -11.16 -1.39
C ARG A 47 17.35 -12.42 -1.93
N ARG A 48 16.57 -12.27 -3.00
CA ARG A 48 15.83 -13.35 -3.68
C ARG A 48 16.21 -13.35 -5.16
N ASP A 49 17.22 -14.15 -5.51
CA ASP A 49 17.66 -14.33 -6.90
C ASP A 49 16.88 -15.47 -7.61
N ASP A 50 16.02 -16.17 -6.87
CA ASP A 50 15.20 -17.28 -7.32
C ASP A 50 13.85 -16.85 -7.95
N LEU A 51 13.53 -15.56 -7.89
CA LEU A 51 12.29 -15.02 -8.44
C LEU A 51 12.50 -14.50 -9.86
N PRO A 52 11.56 -14.77 -10.78
CA PRO A 52 11.58 -14.14 -12.10
C PRO A 52 11.58 -12.61 -11.98
N PRO A 53 12.30 -11.87 -12.87
CA PRO A 53 12.36 -10.41 -12.84
C PRO A 53 10.98 -9.73 -12.88
N GLU A 54 10.01 -10.36 -13.53
CA GLU A 54 8.63 -9.92 -13.67
C GLU A 54 7.73 -10.28 -12.49
N ALA A 55 8.18 -11.14 -11.58
CA ALA A 55 7.42 -11.50 -10.40
C ALA A 55 7.35 -10.33 -9.42
N GLY A 56 6.17 -10.10 -8.84
CA GLY A 56 6.03 -9.15 -7.75
C GLY A 56 6.78 -9.60 -6.48
N PRO A 57 6.95 -8.71 -5.49
CA PRO A 57 7.56 -9.07 -4.22
C PRO A 57 6.73 -10.16 -3.51
N ILE A 58 7.38 -10.93 -2.64
CA ILE A 58 6.68 -11.91 -1.81
C ILE A 58 5.92 -11.16 -0.72
N GLY A 59 4.59 -11.27 -0.73
CA GLY A 59 3.72 -10.72 0.31
C GLY A 59 3.78 -11.54 1.60
N ALA A 60 3.15 -11.02 2.65
CA ALA A 60 3.08 -11.70 3.94
C ALA A 60 2.32 -13.05 3.91
N ALA A 61 1.57 -13.34 2.85
CA ALA A 61 1.00 -14.66 2.60
C ALA A 61 2.00 -15.69 2.02
N GLY A 62 3.25 -15.30 1.78
CA GLY A 62 4.31 -16.17 1.24
C GLY A 62 4.24 -16.37 -0.27
N LEU A 63 3.42 -15.60 -0.99
CA LEU A 63 3.21 -15.70 -2.44
C LEU A 63 3.60 -14.38 -3.13
N PRO A 64 4.04 -14.43 -4.40
CA PRO A 64 4.28 -13.22 -5.19
C PRO A 64 3.01 -12.37 -5.33
N LEU A 65 3.15 -11.06 -5.12
CA LEU A 65 2.06 -10.11 -5.36
C LEU A 65 1.83 -9.90 -6.86
N THR A 66 0.57 -9.81 -7.25
CA THR A 66 0.12 -9.56 -8.61
C THR A 66 -0.40 -8.13 -8.73
N PRO A 67 0.16 -7.30 -9.64
CA PRO A 67 -0.26 -5.92 -9.83
C PRO A 67 -1.78 -5.78 -10.00
N LEU A 68 -2.35 -4.84 -9.25
CA LEU A 68 -3.76 -4.52 -9.20
C LEU A 68 -4.67 -5.71 -8.82
N ARG A 69 -4.13 -6.83 -8.33
CA ARG A 69 -4.89 -8.02 -7.91
C ARG A 69 -4.60 -8.42 -6.48
N SER A 70 -3.46 -8.02 -5.94
CA SER A 70 -3.12 -8.23 -4.54
C SER A 70 -3.43 -7.01 -3.70
N ILE A 71 -3.97 -7.25 -2.50
CA ILE A 71 -4.20 -6.22 -1.50
C ILE A 71 -3.54 -6.60 -0.17
N ALA A 72 -3.04 -5.60 0.54
CA ALA A 72 -2.73 -5.71 1.96
C ALA A 72 -3.99 -5.44 2.78
N VAL A 73 -4.20 -6.22 3.85
CA VAL A 73 -5.36 -6.10 4.74
C VAL A 73 -4.95 -6.17 6.21
N ASP A 74 -5.87 -5.80 7.10
CA ASP A 74 -5.75 -6.08 8.52
C ASP A 74 -5.89 -7.58 8.80
N ARG A 75 -4.79 -8.24 9.15
CA ARG A 75 -4.74 -9.69 9.38
C ARG A 75 -5.48 -10.14 10.65
N SER A 76 -5.86 -9.20 11.53
CA SER A 76 -6.69 -9.51 12.69
C SER A 76 -8.19 -9.62 12.33
N VAL A 77 -8.57 -9.05 11.18
CA VAL A 77 -9.95 -9.05 10.68
C VAL A 77 -10.13 -10.05 9.54
N TRP A 78 -9.22 -10.03 8.57
CA TRP A 78 -9.36 -10.80 7.33
C TRP A 78 -8.25 -11.85 7.17
N PRO A 79 -8.58 -13.09 6.78
CA PRO A 79 -7.58 -14.10 6.49
C PRO A 79 -6.88 -13.83 5.15
N TYR A 80 -5.65 -14.33 4.99
CA TYR A 80 -5.03 -14.40 3.68
C TYR A 80 -5.82 -15.32 2.74
N GLY A 81 -5.74 -15.03 1.45
CA GLY A 81 -6.51 -15.68 0.41
C GLY A 81 -7.96 -15.22 0.33
N MET A 82 -8.42 -14.32 1.22
CA MET A 82 -9.76 -13.75 1.15
C MET A 82 -9.98 -13.07 -0.22
N PRO A 83 -10.96 -13.53 -1.02
CA PRO A 83 -11.35 -12.85 -2.23
C PRO A 83 -12.29 -11.67 -1.91
N ALA A 84 -12.04 -10.54 -2.54
CA ALA A 84 -12.88 -9.36 -2.45
C ALA A 84 -13.06 -8.71 -3.81
N TRP A 85 -14.24 -8.15 -4.05
CA TRP A 85 -14.46 -7.20 -5.13
C TRP A 85 -14.23 -5.78 -4.60
N ILE A 86 -13.41 -5.02 -5.31
CA ILE A 86 -13.25 -3.59 -5.07
C ILE A 86 -13.85 -2.80 -6.22
N ALA A 87 -14.55 -1.71 -5.90
CA ALA A 87 -15.10 -0.77 -6.86
C ALA A 87 -14.81 0.67 -6.41
N GLY A 88 -14.40 1.53 -7.34
CA GLY A 88 -14.16 2.94 -7.06
C GLY A 88 -13.43 3.63 -8.19
N GLU A 89 -13.05 4.89 -7.96
CA GLU A 89 -12.28 5.70 -8.91
C GLU A 89 -10.94 6.06 -8.25
N ILE A 90 -9.84 5.74 -8.94
CA ILE A 90 -8.48 6.00 -8.45
C ILE A 90 -7.65 6.74 -9.50
N PRO A 91 -6.61 7.49 -9.12
CA PRO A 91 -5.72 8.13 -10.07
C PRO A 91 -5.07 7.13 -11.03
N ASP A 92 -4.98 7.51 -12.30
CA ASP A 92 -4.29 6.72 -13.34
C ASP A 92 -2.77 6.97 -13.34
N GLY A 93 -2.29 8.00 -12.62
CA GLY A 93 -0.89 8.40 -12.54
C GLY A 93 -0.44 9.39 -13.62
N THR A 94 -1.36 9.84 -14.49
CA THR A 94 -1.11 10.81 -15.58
C THR A 94 -1.84 12.13 -15.37
N GLY A 95 -2.53 12.29 -14.24
CA GLY A 95 -3.40 13.43 -13.94
C GLY A 95 -4.88 13.17 -14.21
N GLY A 96 -5.21 11.98 -14.73
CA GLY A 96 -6.57 11.49 -14.87
C GLY A 96 -6.97 10.50 -13.78
N ALA A 97 -8.13 9.89 -13.99
CA ALA A 97 -8.70 8.89 -13.11
C ALA A 97 -9.10 7.64 -13.89
N GLU A 98 -8.97 6.49 -13.23
CA GLU A 98 -9.36 5.17 -13.72
C GLU A 98 -10.47 4.62 -12.82
N VAL A 99 -11.57 4.18 -13.42
CA VAL A 99 -12.58 3.37 -12.73
C VAL A 99 -11.99 1.98 -12.49
N LEU A 100 -11.79 1.64 -11.23
CA LEU A 100 -11.27 0.36 -10.79
C LEU A 100 -12.43 -0.49 -10.26
N SER A 101 -12.79 -1.53 -11.01
CA SER A 101 -13.81 -2.51 -10.63
C SER A 101 -13.28 -3.92 -10.87
N ARG A 102 -12.78 -4.58 -9.84
CA ARG A 102 -12.14 -5.89 -10.00
C ARG A 102 -12.09 -6.76 -8.75
N LEU A 103 -12.01 -8.06 -9.00
CA LEU A 103 -11.66 -9.08 -8.01
C LEU A 103 -10.17 -8.96 -7.62
N VAL A 104 -9.93 -8.97 -6.31
CA VAL A 104 -8.62 -8.94 -5.65
C VAL A 104 -8.52 -10.04 -4.59
N LEU A 105 -7.30 -10.33 -4.15
CA LEU A 105 -6.99 -11.29 -3.10
C LEU A 105 -6.16 -10.64 -1.99
N ALA A 106 -6.53 -10.92 -0.75
CA ALA A 106 -5.73 -10.60 0.43
C ALA A 106 -4.46 -11.45 0.45
N GLN A 107 -3.32 -10.89 0.05
CA GLN A 107 -2.04 -11.61 -0.05
C GLN A 107 -0.92 -10.96 0.77
N ASP A 108 -1.21 -9.84 1.43
CA ASP A 108 -0.25 -9.11 2.22
C ASP A 108 -0.88 -8.49 3.48
N THR A 109 -0.05 -7.94 4.37
CA THR A 109 -0.49 -7.12 5.49
C THR A 109 0.51 -5.99 5.74
N GLY A 110 0.04 -4.87 6.27
CA GLY A 110 0.88 -3.73 6.61
C GLY A 110 0.49 -3.17 7.97
N SER A 111 1.46 -2.74 8.77
CA SER A 111 1.21 -2.22 10.13
C SER A 111 0.33 -0.96 10.16
N ALA A 112 0.22 -0.25 9.03
CA ALA A 112 -0.65 0.91 8.87
C ALA A 112 -2.03 0.58 8.27
N ILE A 113 -2.28 -0.69 7.93
CA ILE A 113 -3.52 -1.15 7.29
C ILE A 113 -4.37 -1.83 8.36
N LEU A 114 -5.24 -1.04 8.99
CA LEU A 114 -6.04 -1.45 10.14
C LEU A 114 -7.53 -1.20 9.90
N GLY A 115 -8.36 -2.13 10.34
CA GLY A 115 -9.81 -2.07 10.25
C GLY A 115 -10.43 -2.85 9.08
N PRO A 116 -11.75 -3.06 9.12
CA PRO A 116 -12.45 -3.97 8.21
C PRO A 116 -12.55 -3.45 6.76
N ALA A 117 -12.57 -2.13 6.55
CA ALA A 117 -12.72 -1.50 5.23
C ALA A 117 -11.49 -0.65 4.86
N ARG A 118 -10.29 -1.13 5.22
CA ARG A 118 -9.01 -0.51 4.87
C ARG A 118 -8.15 -1.52 4.14
N ILE A 119 -7.70 -1.15 2.94
CA ILE A 119 -6.78 -1.96 2.14
C ILE A 119 -5.60 -1.11 1.66
N ASP A 120 -4.52 -1.77 1.28
CA ASP A 120 -3.49 -1.19 0.41
C ASP A 120 -3.47 -1.96 -0.91
N LEU A 121 -3.56 -1.26 -2.05
CA LEU A 121 -3.58 -1.90 -3.36
C LEU A 121 -2.16 -1.99 -3.90
N PHE A 122 -1.69 -3.20 -4.17
CA PHE A 122 -0.41 -3.36 -4.85
C PHE A 122 -0.54 -2.96 -6.33
N VAL A 123 -0.07 -1.76 -6.68
CA VAL A 123 -0.17 -1.21 -8.05
C VAL A 123 0.81 -1.87 -9.01
N GLY A 124 1.96 -2.31 -8.51
CA GLY A 124 3.04 -2.90 -9.30
C GLY A 124 4.42 -2.45 -8.84
N SER A 125 5.43 -2.72 -9.65
CA SER A 125 6.82 -2.40 -9.36
C SER A 125 7.35 -1.29 -10.27
N GLY A 126 8.34 -0.53 -9.77
CA GLY A 126 9.03 0.51 -10.53
C GLY A 126 8.49 1.93 -10.31
N PRO A 127 9.17 2.96 -10.88
CA PRO A 127 8.91 4.36 -10.56
C PRO A 127 7.47 4.81 -10.88
N GLN A 128 6.92 4.37 -12.00
CA GLN A 128 5.57 4.75 -12.43
C GLN A 128 4.49 4.17 -11.49
N ALA A 129 4.63 2.90 -11.10
CA ALA A 129 3.75 2.27 -10.14
C ALA A 129 3.85 2.94 -8.76
N GLY A 130 5.07 3.29 -8.33
CA GLY A 130 5.31 4.02 -7.07
C GLY A 130 4.65 5.41 -7.05
N HIS A 131 4.78 6.16 -8.14
CA HIS A 131 4.11 7.47 -8.29
C HIS A 131 2.59 7.31 -8.20
N ARG A 132 2.01 6.42 -9.01
CA ARG A 132 0.57 6.15 -9.02
C ARG A 132 0.08 5.72 -7.63
N ALA A 133 0.76 4.77 -6.98
CA ALA A 133 0.40 4.31 -5.64
C ALA A 133 0.42 5.44 -4.60
N GLY A 134 1.41 6.34 -4.67
CA GLY A 134 1.53 7.49 -3.78
C GLY A 134 0.35 8.47 -3.84
N LEU A 135 -0.38 8.50 -4.96
CA LEU A 135 -1.57 9.33 -5.15
C LEU A 135 -2.85 8.69 -4.61
N ILE A 136 -2.87 7.36 -4.39
CA ILE A 136 -4.09 6.65 -4.00
C ILE A 136 -4.41 6.93 -2.51
N ARG A 137 -5.43 7.74 -2.27
CA ARG A 137 -6.06 8.00 -0.96
C ARG A 137 -7.59 8.06 -1.06
N HIS A 138 -8.14 7.21 -1.92
CA HIS A 138 -9.52 7.33 -2.40
C HIS A 138 -10.44 6.35 -1.67
N PRO A 139 -11.73 6.69 -1.51
CA PRO A 139 -12.73 5.73 -1.06
C PRO A 139 -12.92 4.61 -2.11
N PHE A 140 -13.32 3.44 -1.64
CA PHE A 140 -13.68 2.30 -2.46
C PHE A 140 -14.78 1.50 -1.75
N ASP A 141 -15.61 0.82 -2.52
CA ASP A 141 -16.48 -0.24 -2.03
C ASP A 141 -15.67 -1.53 -1.88
N LEU A 142 -15.86 -2.23 -0.76
CA LEU A 142 -15.24 -3.53 -0.49
C LEU A 142 -16.32 -4.57 -0.25
N ILE A 143 -16.44 -5.52 -1.18
CA ILE A 143 -17.39 -6.62 -1.08
C ILE A 143 -16.59 -7.91 -0.90
N VAL A 144 -16.61 -8.45 0.31
CA VAL A 144 -15.94 -9.71 0.63
C VAL A 144 -16.74 -10.88 0.09
N LEU A 145 -16.08 -11.77 -0.65
CA LEU A 145 -16.70 -12.98 -1.18
C LEU A 145 -16.43 -14.13 -0.22
N TRP A 146 -17.42 -14.46 0.59
CA TRP A 146 -17.30 -15.57 1.52
C TRP A 146 -17.66 -16.90 0.86
N PRO A 147 -16.82 -17.96 0.97
CA PRO A 147 -17.16 -19.26 0.46
C PRO A 147 -18.48 -19.76 1.07
N ARG A 148 -19.40 -20.23 0.22
CA ARG A 148 -20.55 -20.98 0.72
C ARG A 148 -20.03 -22.24 1.40
N GLY A 149 -20.44 -22.46 2.64
CA GLY A 149 -20.19 -23.74 3.31
C GLY A 149 -20.74 -24.89 2.46
N ARG A 150 -20.08 -26.05 2.49
CA ARG A 150 -20.72 -27.28 2.00
C ARG A 150 -21.90 -27.58 2.93
N GLU A 151 -23.11 -27.58 2.41
CA GLU A 151 -24.20 -28.33 3.03
C GLU A 151 -23.71 -29.78 3.15
N ARG A 152 -23.74 -30.32 4.38
CA ARG A 152 -23.39 -31.72 4.63
C ARG A 152 -24.60 -32.61 4.36
#